data_AF-A0A565AW64-F1
#
_entry.id   AF-A0A565AW64-F1
#
_cell.length_a   1.000
_cell.length_b   1.000
_cell.length_c   1.000
_cell.angle_alpha   90.00
_cell.angle_beta   90.00
_cell.angle_gamma   90.00
#
_symmetry.space_group_name_H-M   'P 1'
#
loop_
_entity.id
_entity.type
_entity.pdbx_description
1 polymer ?
#
loop_
_entity_poly.entity_id
_entity_poly.type
_entity_poly.pdbx_seq_one_letter_code
_entity_poly.pdbx_strand_id
1 'polypeptide(L)' 'MKEDGPLPDNGTYNALIKACLRDGDKTASAELIEEMKSCGFCGDASTISMVFDMLHDGRLNKSFLDMLS' A
#
# COMPACT_ATOMS: atom_id res chain seq x y z
N MET A 1 11.04 17.65 7.82
CA MET A 1 12.30 16.93 7.54
C MET A 1 11.92 15.46 7.48
N LYS A 2 12.11 14.77 6.34
CA LYS A 2 12.13 13.30 6.36
C LYS A 2 13.43 12.96 7.10
N GLU A 3 13.33 12.38 8.31
CA GLU A 3 14.50 11.89 9.02
C GLU A 3 15.21 10.86 8.11
N ASP A 4 16.54 10.92 8.03
CA ASP A 4 17.39 9.91 7.36
C ASP A 4 17.37 8.60 8.16
N GLY A 5 16.18 8.00 8.24
CA GLY A 5 15.99 6.64 8.70
C GLY A 5 16.41 5.65 7.61
N PRO A 6 16.68 4.38 7.98
CA PRO A 6 16.91 3.34 6.99
C PRO A 6 15.74 3.26 6.01
N LEU A 7 16.06 3.18 4.70
CA LEU A 7 15.07 3.03 3.66
C LEU A 7 14.24 1.76 3.91
N PRO A 8 12.90 1.82 3.80
CA PRO A 8 12.07 0.63 3.93
C PRO A 8 12.46 -0.42 2.89
N ASP A 9 12.47 -1.69 3.30
CA ASP A 9 12.62 -2.81 2.39
C ASP A 9 11.25 -3.35 1.93
N ASN A 10 11.28 -4.36 1.05
CA ASN A 10 10.06 -4.98 0.53
C ASN A 10 9.12 -5.45 1.66
N GLY A 11 9.65 -6.09 2.71
CA GLY A 11 8.86 -6.58 3.84
C GLY A 11 8.21 -5.46 4.63
N THR A 12 8.95 -4.37 4.84
CA THR A 12 8.51 -3.17 5.55
C THR A 12 7.37 -2.49 4.81
N TYR A 13 7.49 -2.27 3.50
CA TYR A 13 6.39 -1.71 2.69
C TYR A 13 5.12 -2.58 2.80
N ASN A 14 5.25 -3.89 2.61
CA ASN A 14 4.11 -4.81 2.72
C ASN A 14 3.44 -4.74 4.10
N ALA A 15 4.21 -4.65 5.18
CA ALA A 15 3.68 -4.54 6.53
C ALA A 15 2.92 -3.21 6.74
N LEU A 16 3.50 -2.08 6.32
CA LEU A 16 2.89 -0.76 6.45
C LEU A 16 1.62 -0.62 5.61
N ILE A 17 1.65 -1.07 4.35
CA ILE A 17 0.47 -1.05 3.47
C ILE A 17 -0.68 -1.84 4.10
N LYS A 18 -0.41 -3.06 4.58
CA LYS A 18 -1.42 -3.88 5.26
C LYS A 18 -1.95 -3.21 6.52
N ALA A 19 -1.11 -2.53 7.30
CA ALA A 19 -1.55 -1.80 8.48
C ALA A 19 -2.50 -0.64 8.10
N CYS A 20 -2.13 0.21 7.14
CA CYS A 20 -2.98 1.31 6.66
C CYS A 20 -4.31 0.80 6.08
N LEU A 21 -4.28 -0.29 5.29
CA LEU A 21 -5.50 -0.91 4.76
C LEU A 21 -6.43 -1.43 5.87
N ARG A 22 -5.89 -1.99 6.96
CA ARG A 22 -6.69 -2.46 8.10
C ARG A 22 -7.31 -1.30 8.86
N ASP A 23 -6.55 -0.22 9.05
CA ASP A 23 -7.01 1.00 9.71
C ASP A 23 -8.02 1.78 8.85
N GLY A 24 -8.06 1.50 7.54
CA GLY A 24 -8.94 2.16 6.58
C GLY A 24 -8.35 3.45 6.01
N ASP A 25 -7.07 3.73 6.27
CA ASP A 25 -6.33 4.83 5.68
C ASP A 25 -5.91 4.50 4.24
N LYS A 26 -6.85 4.73 3.32
CA LYS A 26 -6.70 4.46 1.90
C LYS A 26 -5.62 5.33 1.28
N THR A 27 -5.55 6.60 1.65
CA THR A 27 -4.59 7.56 1.10
C THR A 27 -3.18 7.17 1.46
N ALA A 28 -2.89 6.94 2.76
CA ALA A 28 -1.56 6.51 3.19
C ALA A 28 -1.17 5.16 2.57
N SER A 29 -2.12 4.22 2.45
CA SER A 29 -1.83 2.94 1.80
C SER A 29 -1.48 3.09 0.31
N ALA A 30 -2.13 4.00 -0.42
CA ALA A 30 -1.83 4.27 -1.82
C ALA A 30 -0.47 4.96 -1.99
N GLU A 31 -0.16 5.95 -1.14
CA GLU A 31 1.15 6.62 -1.12
C GLU A 31 2.29 5.61 -0.88
N LEU A 32 2.11 4.67 0.05
CA LEU A 32 3.09 3.62 0.31
C LEU A 32 3.23 2.64 -0.87
N ILE A 33 2.14 2.32 -1.58
CA ILE A 33 2.20 1.48 -2.79
C ILE A 33 2.98 2.20 -3.90
N GLU A 34 2.74 3.49 -4.13
CA GLU A 34 3.46 4.27 -5.12
C GLU A 34 4.94 4.45 -4.75
N GLU A 35 5.24 4.71 -3.48
CA GLU A 35 6.62 4.79 -3.00
C GLU A 35 7.34 3.44 -3.20
N MET A 36 6.69 2.34 -2.84
CA MET A 36 7.21 0.99 -3.05
C MET A 36 7.55 0.71 -4.52
N LYS A 37 6.66 1.08 -5.46
CA LYS A 37 6.91 0.98 -6.91
C LYS A 37 8.09 1.83 -7.34
N SER A 38 8.17 3.07 -6.85
CA SER A 38 9.26 4.01 -7.17
C SER A 38 10.64 3.50 -6.70
N CYS A 39 10.66 2.70 -5.63
CA CYS A 39 11.85 2.03 -5.13
C CYS A 39 12.17 0.69 -5.84
N GLY A 40 11.35 0.27 -6.82
CA GLY A 40 11.54 -0.98 -7.55
C GLY A 40 11.10 -2.24 -6.79
N PHE A 41 10.33 -2.09 -5.72
CA PHE A 41 9.75 -3.21 -4.97
C PHE A 41 8.34 -3.55 -5.46
N CYS A 42 7.88 -4.76 -5.17
CA CYS A 42 6.56 -5.25 -5.55
C CYS A 42 5.82 -5.84 -4.34
N GLY A 43 4.52 -5.53 -4.24
CA GLY A 43 3.64 -6.10 -3.21
C GLY A 43 3.68 -7.64 -3.23
N ASP A 44 3.74 -8.24 -2.05
CA ASP A 44 3.65 -9.69 -1.90
C ASP A 44 2.21 -10.18 -2.18
N ALA A 45 2.06 -11.49 -2.38
CA ALA A 45 0.77 -12.09 -2.68
C ALA A 45 -0.29 -11.82 -1.60
N SER A 46 0.11 -11.72 -0.33
CA SER A 46 -0.81 -11.44 0.77
C SER A 46 -1.31 -10.00 0.75
N THR A 47 -0.45 -9.04 0.43
CA THR A 47 -0.81 -7.63 0.31
C THR A 47 -1.71 -7.40 -0.89
N ILE A 48 -1.40 -8.02 -2.04
CA ILE A 48 -2.22 -7.92 -3.25
C ILE A 48 -3.60 -8.56 -3.02
N SER A 49 -3.66 -9.75 -2.40
CA SER A 49 -4.94 -10.40 -2.06
C SER A 49 -5.79 -9.49 -1.19
N MET A 50 -5.21 -8.85 -0.18
CA MET A 50 -5.94 -7.96 0.71
C MET A 50 -6.56 -6.75 -0.01
N VAL A 51 -5.84 -6.15 -0.98
CA VAL A 51 -6.40 -5.09 -1.82
C VAL A 51 -7.59 -5.60 -2.64
N PHE A 52 -7.46 -6.80 -3.23
CA PHE A 52 -8.52 -7.42 -4.00
C PHE A 52 -9.76 -7.74 -3.15
N ASP A 53 -9.57 -8.35 -1.98
CA ASP A 53 -10.64 -8.67 -1.03
C ASP A 53 -11.38 -7.39 -0.63
N MET A 54 -10.65 -6.31 -0.34
CA MET A 54 -11.28 -5.04 0.02
C MET A 54 -12.00 -4.35 -1.15
N LEU A 55 -11.57 -4.55 -2.39
CA LEU A 55 -12.32 -4.11 -3.58
C LEU A 55 -13.60 -4.92 -3.75
N HIS A 56 -13.51 -6.24 -3.60
CA HIS A 56 -14.66 -7.15 -3.68
C HIS A 56 -15.70 -6.83 -2.61
N ASP A 57 -15.27 -6.53 -1.39
CA ASP A 57 -16.13 -6.15 -0.26
C ASP A 57 -16.66 -4.71 -0.37
N GLY A 58 -16.26 -3.94 -1.39
CA GLY A 58 -16.65 -2.54 -1.58
C GLY A 58 -16.02 -1.55 -0.59
N ARG A 59 -15.04 -2.00 0.21
CA ARG A 59 -14.27 -1.15 1.12
C ARG A 59 -13.30 -0.24 0.36
N LEU A 60 -12.78 -0.73 -0.76
CA LEU A 60 -12.06 0.04 -1.77
C LEU A 60 -12.93 0.21 -3.03
N ASN A 61 -12.58 1.17 -3.86
CA ASN A 61 -13.34 1.50 -5.06
C ASN A 61 -12.41 2.03 -6.16
N LYS A 62 -12.99 2.44 -7.29
CA LYS A 62 -12.24 2.98 -8.42
C LYS A 62 -11.33 4.16 -8.04
N SER A 63 -11.77 5.06 -7.15
CA SER A 63 -10.95 6.21 -6.78
C SER A 63 -9.67 5.81 -6.04
N PHE A 64 -9.65 4.67 -5.35
CA PHE A 64 -8.41 4.12 -4.80
C PHE A 64 -7.46 3.65 -5.90
N LEU A 65 -7.95 2.98 -6.93
CA LEU A 65 -7.12 2.54 -8.07
C LEU A 65 -6.57 3.73 -8.86
N ASP A 66 -7.35 4.80 -8.99
CA ASP A 66 -6.92 6.04 -9.65
C ASP A 66 -5.75 6.71 -8.90
N MET A 67 -5.56 6.44 -7.59
CA MET A 67 -4.39 6.90 -6.82
C MET A 67 -3.11 6.10 -7.11
N LEU A 68 -3.22 4.92 -7.75
CA LEU A 68 -2.08 4.03 -8.03
C LEU A 68 -1.51 4.20 -9.46
N SER A 69 -1.87 5.29 -10.13
CA SER A 69 -1.59 5.56 -11.55
C SER A 69 -0.33 6.38 -11.78
#